data_AF-A0A0U9HLX3-F1
#
_entry.id   AF-A0A0U9HLX3-F1
#
_cell.length_a   1.000
_cell.length_b   1.000
_cell.length_c   1.000
_cell.angle_alpha   90.00
_cell.angle_beta   90.00
_cell.angle_gamma   90.00
#
_symmetry.space_group_name_H-M   'P 1'
#
loop_
_entity.id
_entity.type
_entity.pdbx_description
1 polymer ?
#
loop_
_entity_poly.entity_id
_entity_poly.type
_entity_poly.pdbx_seq_one_letter_code
_entity_poly.pdbx_strand_id
1 'polypeptide(L)'
;MYCHLLCGLAGRERVTALRANFLIHILSGVQFLEKHWQSLVSDLRNGTVNPDMVPESALRSAVEKKVRAQPEGASALEAEFRRGFDGILPRVFPAVYSVQAVCTGSMLQYVPLMEKFAGPSVQLLTPFYAASEPSTIGVCLDLKTHPRDVAYTIIPRAVFWEFIPLDQAEGDEPVTKLLHELEEARSYELVLTNVSGLYRYGLEDVVKVTGFWHGLPQVQYEYRRGMLTITAKPEKVTEKDLAVAIGEMEKWLPAESGRVLDYTVAIDTEADPERYSVFVEVNGNEETVMEEILGACADAFDASLQKNPDYVHYRLRAQIGTAEICLVKRGAFDEFRAWKVEKGTDTAQYKVPRCLKTPEQQAVFRTRLLRSSAKDCHWFKLN
;
A
#
# COMPACT_ATOMS: atom_id res chain seq x y z
N MET A 1 -13.67 8.27 -10.51
CA MET A 1 -12.31 8.54 -11.03
C MET A 1 -12.34 9.43 -12.28
N TYR A 2 -13.03 9.03 -13.36
CA TYR A 2 -13.07 9.76 -14.63
C TYR A 2 -13.36 11.27 -14.49
N CYS A 3 -14.44 11.64 -13.79
CA CYS A 3 -14.80 13.04 -13.56
C CYS A 3 -13.71 13.85 -12.83
N HIS A 4 -13.01 13.26 -11.85
CA HIS A 4 -11.95 13.95 -11.12
C HIS A 4 -10.76 14.25 -12.02
N LEU A 5 -10.34 13.27 -12.84
CA LEU A 5 -9.27 13.45 -13.81
C LEU A 5 -9.64 14.49 -14.86
N LEU A 6 -10.86 14.44 -15.40
CA LEU A 6 -11.31 15.41 -16.40
C LEU A 6 -11.30 16.84 -15.84
N CYS A 7 -11.83 17.05 -14.63
CA CYS A 7 -11.76 18.34 -13.94
C CYS A 7 -10.32 18.78 -13.65
N GLY A 8 -9.45 17.85 -13.23
CA GLY A 8 -8.04 18.13 -12.99
C GLY A 8 -7.31 18.57 -14.25
N LEU A 9 -7.50 17.85 -15.36
CA LEU A 9 -6.94 18.17 -16.67
C LEU A 9 -7.45 19.52 -17.20
N ALA A 10 -8.74 19.80 -17.03
CA ALA A 10 -9.33 21.09 -17.43
C ALA A 10 -8.74 22.28 -16.65
N GLY A 11 -8.24 22.05 -15.44
CA GLY A 11 -7.60 23.06 -14.58
C GLY A 11 -6.09 22.91 -14.44
N ARG A 12 -5.44 22.16 -15.33
CA ARG A 12 -4.07 21.63 -15.14
C ARG A 12 -3.00 22.67 -14.79
N GLU A 13 -3.11 23.88 -15.33
CA GLU A 13 -2.15 24.98 -15.12
C GLU A 13 -2.16 25.50 -13.67
N ARG A 14 -3.20 25.19 -12.89
CA ARG A 14 -3.35 25.62 -11.49
C ARG A 14 -3.05 24.51 -10.48
N VAL A 15 -2.80 23.29 -10.94
CA VAL A 15 -2.58 22.14 -10.06
C VAL A 15 -1.15 22.18 -9.55
N THR A 16 -0.99 22.43 -8.26
CA THR A 16 0.32 22.54 -7.59
C THR A 16 0.71 21.31 -6.78
N ALA A 17 -0.28 20.52 -6.37
CA ALA A 17 -0.07 19.27 -5.65
C ALA A 17 -1.18 18.26 -5.96
N LEU A 18 -0.83 16.97 -5.98
CA LEU A 18 -1.78 15.86 -5.99
C LEU A 18 -1.90 15.31 -4.58
N ARG A 19 -3.12 15.12 -4.08
CA ARG A 19 -3.37 14.69 -2.70
C ARG A 19 -4.32 13.50 -2.64
N ALA A 20 -3.98 12.52 -1.81
CA ALA A 20 -4.87 11.42 -1.41
C ALA A 20 -4.43 10.89 -0.04
N ASN A 21 -5.27 10.05 0.59
CA ASN A 21 -4.90 9.41 1.85
C ASN A 21 -3.69 8.47 1.68
N PHE A 22 -3.74 7.60 0.67
CA PHE A 22 -2.71 6.61 0.38
C PHE A 22 -2.15 6.78 -1.02
N LEU A 23 -0.85 6.50 -1.18
CA LEU A 23 -0.13 6.62 -2.45
C LEU A 23 -0.81 5.81 -3.58
N ILE A 24 -1.35 4.64 -3.25
CA ILE A 24 -2.05 3.76 -4.19
C ILE A 24 -3.21 4.46 -4.91
N HIS A 25 -3.92 5.39 -4.26
CA HIS A 25 -5.04 6.08 -4.91
C HIS A 25 -4.58 7.05 -6.01
N ILE A 26 -3.45 7.71 -5.79
CA ILE A 26 -2.84 8.58 -6.82
C ILE A 26 -2.30 7.71 -7.94
N LEU A 27 -1.62 6.62 -7.60
CA LEU A 27 -1.09 5.65 -8.56
C LEU A 27 -2.20 5.07 -9.45
N SER A 28 -3.31 4.60 -8.86
CA SER A 28 -4.48 4.12 -9.61
C SER A 28 -5.08 5.21 -10.48
N GLY A 29 -5.06 6.47 -10.05
CA GLY A 29 -5.49 7.61 -10.86
C GLY A 29 -4.62 7.80 -12.11
N VAL A 30 -3.29 7.67 -11.97
CA VAL A 30 -2.34 7.76 -13.09
C VAL A 30 -2.48 6.58 -14.04
N GLN A 31 -2.64 5.35 -13.52
CA GLN A 31 -2.88 4.16 -14.34
C GLN A 31 -4.23 4.24 -15.08
N PHE A 32 -5.26 4.79 -14.43
CA PHE A 32 -6.55 5.04 -15.08
C PHE A 32 -6.40 6.08 -16.20
N LEU A 33 -5.62 7.14 -15.97
CA LEU A 33 -5.29 8.12 -17.00
C LEU A 33 -4.56 7.46 -18.18
N GLU A 34 -3.58 6.59 -17.92
CA GLU A 34 -2.86 5.82 -18.94
C GLU A 34 -3.78 4.96 -19.81
N LYS A 35 -4.80 4.34 -19.21
CA LYS A 35 -5.75 3.50 -19.94
C LYS A 35 -6.82 4.27 -20.71
N HIS A 36 -7.20 5.46 -20.25
CA HIS A 36 -8.39 6.18 -20.72
C HIS A 36 -8.12 7.60 -21.25
N TRP A 37 -6.86 7.97 -21.50
CA TRP A 37 -6.51 9.34 -21.90
C TRP A 37 -7.20 9.77 -23.20
N GLN A 38 -7.47 8.87 -24.15
CA GLN A 38 -8.12 9.20 -25.41
C GLN A 38 -9.53 9.75 -25.20
N SER A 39 -10.32 9.11 -24.33
CA SER A 39 -11.65 9.57 -23.96
C SER A 39 -11.58 10.90 -23.21
N LEU A 40 -10.65 11.03 -22.27
CA LEU A 40 -10.46 12.27 -21.49
C LEU A 40 -10.06 13.46 -22.37
N VAL A 41 -9.17 13.25 -23.35
CA VAL A 41 -8.76 14.27 -24.32
C VAL A 41 -9.92 14.67 -25.23
N SER A 42 -10.70 13.69 -25.72
CA SER A 42 -11.88 13.96 -26.55
C SER A 42 -12.91 14.81 -25.81
N ASP A 43 -13.21 14.45 -24.57
CA ASP A 43 -14.13 15.18 -23.70
C ASP A 43 -13.64 16.60 -23.40
N LEU A 44 -12.34 16.76 -23.12
CA LEU A 44 -11.75 18.07 -22.89
C LEU A 44 -11.76 18.94 -24.15
N ARG A 45 -11.52 18.35 -25.33
CA ARG A 45 -11.55 19.04 -26.62
C ARG A 45 -12.94 19.60 -26.91
N ASN A 46 -13.98 18.82 -26.63
CA ASN A 46 -15.37 19.16 -26.96
C ASN A 46 -16.11 19.88 -25.81
N GLY A 47 -15.57 19.86 -24.60
CA GLY A 47 -16.29 20.36 -23.42
C GLY A 47 -17.48 19.48 -23.04
N THR A 48 -17.39 18.19 -23.30
CA THR A 48 -18.44 17.19 -23.04
C THR A 48 -17.96 16.15 -22.04
N VAL A 49 -18.85 15.29 -21.56
CA VAL A 49 -18.48 14.15 -20.72
C VAL A 49 -19.05 12.87 -21.33
N ASN A 50 -18.19 11.88 -21.52
CA ASN A 50 -18.54 10.60 -22.12
C ASN A 50 -19.65 9.89 -21.30
N PRO A 51 -20.83 9.62 -21.89
CA PRO A 51 -21.96 9.01 -21.19
C PRO A 51 -21.74 7.55 -20.80
N ASP A 52 -20.87 6.82 -21.50
CA ASP A 52 -20.52 5.44 -21.16
C ASP A 52 -19.62 5.40 -19.92
N MET A 53 -18.74 6.40 -19.76
CA MET A 53 -17.86 6.54 -18.60
C MET A 53 -18.58 7.15 -17.38
N VAL A 54 -19.60 7.97 -17.63
CA VAL A 54 -20.42 8.62 -16.60
C VAL A 54 -21.91 8.44 -16.95
N PRO A 55 -22.50 7.27 -16.61
CA PRO A 55 -23.90 6.98 -16.92
C PRO A 55 -24.87 7.92 -16.20
N GLU A 56 -24.52 8.37 -14.99
CA GLU A 56 -25.34 9.25 -14.17
C GLU A 56 -25.45 10.67 -14.76
N SER A 57 -26.66 11.03 -15.20
CA SER A 57 -26.93 12.29 -15.91
C SER A 57 -26.73 13.54 -15.04
N ALA A 58 -27.02 13.46 -13.74
CA ALA A 58 -26.86 14.57 -12.80
C ALA A 58 -25.37 14.91 -12.60
N LEU A 59 -24.54 13.89 -12.36
CA LEU A 59 -23.09 14.03 -12.26
C LEU A 59 -22.49 14.54 -13.56
N ARG A 60 -22.90 13.98 -14.70
CA ARG A 60 -22.46 14.42 -16.03
C ARG A 60 -22.72 15.91 -16.26
N SER A 61 -23.97 16.33 -16.05
CA SER A 61 -24.39 17.75 -16.15
C SER A 61 -23.60 18.67 -15.21
N ALA A 62 -23.24 18.19 -14.01
CA ALA A 62 -22.46 18.97 -13.05
C ALA A 62 -21.01 19.19 -13.52
N VAL A 63 -20.40 18.17 -14.13
CA VAL A 63 -19.02 18.22 -14.65
C VAL A 63 -18.94 19.06 -15.93
N GLU A 64 -19.88 18.91 -16.86
CA GLU A 64 -19.94 19.71 -18.10
C GLU A 64 -20.03 21.22 -17.82
N LYS A 65 -20.68 21.63 -16.73
CA LYS A 65 -20.70 23.04 -16.29
C LYS A 65 -19.32 23.58 -15.87
N LYS A 66 -18.38 22.69 -15.52
CA LYS A 66 -17.03 23.03 -15.07
C LYS A 66 -15.99 22.85 -16.17
N VAL A 67 -16.21 21.93 -17.11
CA VAL A 67 -15.29 21.60 -18.20
C VAL A 67 -15.70 22.38 -19.44
N ARG A 68 -14.95 23.44 -19.77
CA ARG A 68 -15.10 24.15 -21.04
C ARG A 68 -14.30 23.46 -22.13
N ALA A 69 -14.76 23.57 -23.39
CA ALA A 69 -14.03 23.10 -24.55
C ALA A 69 -12.64 23.77 -24.62
N GLN A 70 -11.59 22.96 -24.66
CA GLN A 70 -10.19 23.39 -24.72
C GLN A 70 -9.43 22.63 -25.82
N PRO A 71 -9.67 22.92 -27.11
CA PRO A 71 -9.10 22.14 -28.21
C PRO A 71 -7.56 22.16 -28.24
N GLU A 72 -6.95 23.32 -28.01
CA GLU A 72 -5.49 23.47 -27.99
C GLU A 72 -4.85 22.73 -26.81
N GLY A 73 -5.43 22.89 -25.61
CA GLY A 73 -4.98 22.18 -24.40
C GLY A 73 -5.12 20.65 -24.53
N ALA A 74 -6.21 20.19 -25.15
CA ALA A 74 -6.42 18.78 -25.45
C ALA A 74 -5.38 18.21 -26.43
N SER A 75 -5.05 18.95 -27.49
CA SER A 75 -4.00 18.55 -28.45
C SER A 75 -2.61 18.52 -27.81
N ALA A 76 -2.30 19.47 -26.92
CA ALA A 76 -1.05 19.45 -26.16
C ALA A 76 -0.95 18.24 -25.22
N LEU A 77 -2.04 17.93 -24.50
CA LEU A 77 -2.12 16.73 -23.64
C LEU A 77 -1.98 15.43 -24.44
N GLU A 78 -2.64 15.34 -25.59
CA GLU A 78 -2.52 14.18 -26.49
C GLU A 78 -1.08 13.94 -26.94
N ALA A 79 -0.34 15.00 -27.27
CA ALA A 79 1.07 14.89 -27.61
C ALA A 79 1.89 14.35 -26.43
N GLU A 80 1.62 14.79 -25.19
CA GLU A 80 2.31 14.30 -24.00
C GLU A 80 2.01 12.84 -23.67
N PHE A 81 0.75 12.40 -23.80
CA PHE A 81 0.38 11.01 -23.54
C PHE A 81 0.99 10.03 -24.54
N ARG A 82 1.10 10.42 -25.82
CA ARG A 82 1.74 9.59 -26.86
C ARG A 82 3.23 9.38 -26.63
N ARG A 83 3.89 10.27 -25.88
CA ARG A 83 5.32 10.12 -25.51
C ARG A 83 5.56 9.07 -24.43
N GLY A 84 4.51 8.54 -23.80
CA GLY A 84 4.61 7.61 -22.67
C GLY A 84 4.40 8.32 -21.33
N PHE A 85 4.38 7.55 -20.23
CA PHE A 85 3.97 8.03 -18.90
C PHE A 85 5.12 8.34 -17.93
N ASP A 86 6.37 8.12 -18.33
CA ASP A 86 7.53 8.43 -17.49
C ASP A 86 7.64 9.95 -17.27
N GLY A 87 7.68 10.40 -16.02
CA GLY A 87 7.63 11.82 -15.67
C GLY A 87 6.38 12.53 -16.19
N ILE A 88 5.23 11.84 -16.31
CA ILE A 88 4.00 12.42 -16.86
C ILE A 88 3.41 13.53 -16.00
N LEU A 89 3.57 13.47 -14.67
CA LEU A 89 2.94 14.43 -13.77
C LEU A 89 3.32 15.88 -14.07
N PRO A 90 4.60 16.28 -14.12
CA PRO A 90 4.97 17.65 -14.44
C PRO A 90 4.67 18.05 -15.90
N ARG A 91 4.54 17.08 -16.82
CA ARG A 91 4.19 17.34 -18.22
C ARG A 91 2.70 17.63 -18.41
N VAL A 92 1.86 16.96 -17.63
CA VAL A 92 0.41 17.18 -17.59
C VAL A 92 0.03 18.37 -16.72
N PHE A 93 0.69 18.53 -15.57
CA PHE A 93 0.43 19.58 -14.58
C PHE A 93 1.69 20.45 -14.40
N PRO A 94 1.89 21.49 -15.21
CA PRO A 94 3.16 22.25 -15.24
C PRO A 94 3.55 22.91 -13.91
N ALA A 95 2.57 23.24 -13.06
CA ALA A 95 2.80 23.87 -11.77
C ALA A 95 2.95 22.88 -10.60
N VAL A 96 2.89 21.55 -10.86
CA VAL A 96 2.93 20.54 -9.80
C VAL A 96 4.34 20.41 -9.23
N TYR A 97 4.47 20.46 -7.91
CA TYR A 97 5.74 20.27 -7.21
C TYR A 97 5.71 19.14 -6.17
N SER A 98 4.52 18.65 -5.80
CA SER A 98 4.41 17.57 -4.82
C SER A 98 3.25 16.59 -5.04
N VAL A 99 3.50 15.35 -4.65
CA VAL A 99 2.52 14.30 -4.42
C VAL A 99 2.43 14.10 -2.92
N GLN A 100 1.25 14.28 -2.32
CA GLN A 100 1.05 14.24 -0.87
C GLN A 100 0.11 13.08 -0.53
N ALA A 101 0.67 12.03 0.05
CA ALA A 101 -0.06 10.85 0.51
C ALA A 101 0.80 10.05 1.50
N VAL A 102 0.18 9.13 2.25
CA VAL A 102 0.95 8.16 3.04
C VAL A 102 1.81 7.31 2.11
N CYS A 103 3.13 7.40 2.31
CA CYS A 103 4.14 6.69 1.52
C CYS A 103 4.95 5.67 2.36
N THR A 104 4.66 5.56 3.66
CA THR A 104 5.34 4.65 4.61
C THR A 104 4.58 3.34 4.80
N GLY A 105 5.17 2.39 5.54
CA GLY A 105 4.59 1.06 5.78
C GLY A 105 4.37 0.32 4.46
N SER A 106 3.24 -0.38 4.35
CA SER A 106 2.81 -1.06 3.12
C SER A 106 2.74 -0.18 1.86
N MET A 107 2.66 1.15 1.98
CA MET A 107 2.66 2.02 0.80
C MET A 107 4.05 2.19 0.18
N LEU A 108 5.12 1.83 0.91
CA LEU A 108 6.49 2.05 0.48
C LEU A 108 6.85 1.30 -0.81
N GLN A 109 6.22 0.16 -1.06
CA GLN A 109 6.40 -0.62 -2.29
C GLN A 109 5.95 0.11 -3.56
N TYR A 110 5.01 1.06 -3.45
CA TYR A 110 4.51 1.82 -4.60
C TYR A 110 5.37 3.05 -4.91
N VAL A 111 6.29 3.43 -4.01
CA VAL A 111 7.15 4.61 -4.16
C VAL A 111 7.97 4.57 -5.47
N PRO A 112 8.68 3.48 -5.83
CA PRO A 112 9.48 3.47 -7.06
C PRO A 112 8.67 3.68 -8.33
N LEU A 113 7.45 3.11 -8.40
CA LEU A 113 6.58 3.30 -9.55
C LEU A 113 6.01 4.72 -9.60
N MET A 114 5.66 5.30 -8.44
CA MET A 114 5.23 6.68 -8.39
C MET A 114 6.36 7.65 -8.74
N GLU A 115 7.60 7.41 -8.30
CA GLU A 115 8.77 8.21 -8.68
C GLU A 115 8.98 8.22 -10.20
N LYS A 116 8.76 7.07 -10.86
CA LYS A 116 8.79 6.98 -12.32
C LYS A 116 7.75 7.89 -12.98
N PHE A 117 6.53 7.98 -12.46
CA PHE A 117 5.49 8.89 -12.98
C PHE A 117 5.69 10.36 -12.59
N ALA A 118 6.22 10.60 -11.39
CA ALA A 118 6.47 11.92 -10.83
C ALA A 118 7.65 12.62 -11.51
N GLY A 119 8.69 11.86 -11.85
CA GLY A 119 9.95 12.39 -12.35
C GLY A 119 10.73 13.15 -11.25
N PRO A 120 11.93 13.66 -11.58
CA PRO A 120 12.84 14.24 -10.58
C PRO A 120 12.38 15.60 -10.03
N SER A 121 11.40 16.26 -10.67
CA SER A 121 10.95 17.61 -10.31
C SER A 121 9.79 17.62 -9.30
N VAL A 122 9.19 16.48 -8.99
CA VAL A 122 8.01 16.38 -8.12
C VAL A 122 8.33 15.54 -6.89
N GLN A 123 8.19 16.13 -5.71
CA GLN A 123 8.53 15.47 -4.44
C GLN A 123 7.37 14.61 -3.93
N LEU A 124 7.69 13.40 -3.44
CA LEU A 124 6.74 12.59 -2.68
C LEU A 124 6.81 12.96 -1.22
N LEU A 125 5.70 13.50 -0.70
CA LEU A 125 5.57 13.96 0.67
C LEU A 125 4.59 13.09 1.44
N THR A 126 4.99 12.68 2.64
CA THR A 126 4.14 11.95 3.60
C THR A 126 4.00 12.80 4.87
N PRO A 127 3.13 13.83 4.85
CA PRO A 127 3.17 14.91 5.84
C PRO A 127 2.64 14.51 7.23
N PHE A 128 1.74 13.51 7.29
CA PHE A 128 1.03 13.14 8.51
C PHE A 128 1.15 11.65 8.78
N TYR A 129 1.35 11.30 10.04
CA TYR A 129 1.07 9.98 10.58
C TYR A 129 -0.18 10.09 11.45
N ALA A 130 -1.21 9.35 11.07
CA ALA A 130 -2.56 9.50 11.59
C ALA A 130 -3.28 8.15 11.68
N ALA A 131 -4.22 8.08 12.62
CA ALA A 131 -5.14 6.96 12.80
C ALA A 131 -6.50 7.52 13.24
N SER A 132 -7.56 6.72 13.14
CA SER A 132 -8.93 7.17 13.45
C SER A 132 -9.10 7.55 14.92
N GLU A 133 -8.36 6.90 15.82
CA GLU A 133 -8.47 7.01 17.28
C GLU A 133 -7.85 8.31 17.83
N PRO A 134 -6.61 8.73 17.46
CA PRO A 134 -6.03 10.01 17.88
C PRO A 134 -6.26 11.16 16.88
N SER A 135 -6.85 10.88 15.70
CA SER A 135 -6.86 11.75 14.51
C SER A 135 -5.47 12.04 13.92
N THR A 136 -4.51 12.53 14.70
CA THR A 136 -3.12 12.78 14.26
C THR A 136 -2.13 12.32 15.32
N ILE A 137 -1.21 11.44 14.95
CA ILE A 137 -0.15 10.91 15.82
C ILE A 137 1.09 11.81 15.74
N GLY A 138 1.51 12.14 14.52
CA GLY A 138 2.71 12.93 14.29
C GLY A 138 2.75 13.63 12.94
N VAL A 139 3.68 14.57 12.82
CA VAL A 139 3.91 15.35 11.59
C VAL A 139 5.34 15.18 11.10
N CYS A 140 5.51 15.06 9.79
CA CYS A 140 6.84 15.11 9.18
C CYS A 140 7.30 16.57 9.11
N LEU A 141 8.40 16.88 9.79
CA LEU A 141 8.99 18.23 9.79
C LEU A 141 10.03 18.40 8.68
N ASP A 142 10.68 17.32 8.25
CA ASP A 142 11.63 17.32 7.15
C ASP A 142 10.98 16.79 5.86
N LEU A 143 10.44 17.73 5.08
CA LEU A 143 9.76 17.43 3.82
C LEU A 143 10.71 17.08 2.67
N LYS A 144 12.04 17.13 2.86
CA LYS A 144 13.00 16.78 1.81
C LYS A 144 13.45 15.32 1.90
N THR A 145 13.20 14.68 3.04
CA THR A 145 13.60 13.29 3.28
C THR A 145 12.82 12.34 2.38
N HIS A 146 13.53 11.37 1.82
CA HIS A 146 12.93 10.33 1.01
C HIS A 146 11.90 9.53 1.85
N PRO A 147 10.74 9.13 1.30
CA PRO A 147 9.70 8.43 2.05
C PRO A 147 10.13 7.19 2.84
N ARG A 148 11.24 6.54 2.45
CA ARG A 148 11.82 5.38 3.15
C ARG A 148 12.35 5.73 4.54
N ASP A 149 12.85 6.95 4.72
CA ASP A 149 13.65 7.35 5.88
C ASP A 149 12.95 8.42 6.71
N VAL A 150 11.66 8.67 6.41
CA VAL A 150 10.89 9.73 7.06
C VAL A 150 10.64 9.40 8.53
N ALA A 151 10.73 10.43 9.36
CA ALA A 151 10.35 10.39 10.77
C ALA A 151 9.23 11.40 11.05
N TYR A 152 8.30 11.00 11.91
CA TYR A 152 7.18 11.81 12.34
C TYR A 152 7.42 12.30 13.76
N THR A 153 7.31 13.61 13.97
CA THR A 153 7.40 14.20 15.31
C THR A 153 6.05 14.04 16.00
N ILE A 154 6.02 13.35 17.14
CA ILE A 154 4.78 13.07 17.86
C ILE A 154 4.15 14.37 18.36
N ILE A 155 2.82 14.50 18.21
CA ILE A 155 2.08 15.64 18.73
C ILE A 155 1.64 15.33 20.17
N PRO A 156 2.24 15.98 21.19
CA PRO A 156 1.96 15.65 22.59
C PRO A 156 0.56 16.04 23.06
N ARG A 157 -0.09 17.00 22.37
CA ARG A 157 -1.42 17.50 22.75
C ARG A 157 -2.58 16.80 22.04
N ALA A 158 -2.30 15.87 21.13
CA ALA A 158 -3.36 15.17 20.38
C ALA A 158 -4.15 14.24 21.32
N VAL A 159 -3.43 13.43 22.08
CA VAL A 159 -3.92 12.47 23.09
C VAL A 159 -2.84 12.28 24.15
N PHE A 160 -3.15 11.59 25.25
CA PHE A 160 -2.13 11.15 26.19
C PHE A 160 -1.45 9.90 25.64
N TRP A 161 -0.12 9.94 25.50
CA TRP A 161 0.68 8.87 24.91
C TRP A 161 1.43 8.07 25.97
N GLU A 162 1.32 6.77 25.88
CA GLU A 162 2.13 5.76 26.56
C GLU A 162 2.82 4.89 25.50
N PHE A 163 3.96 4.31 25.88
CA PHE A 163 4.80 3.54 24.96
C PHE A 163 5.24 2.25 25.62
N ILE A 164 4.92 1.11 25.02
CA ILE A 164 5.37 -0.20 25.53
C ILE A 164 6.71 -0.53 24.85
N PRO A 165 7.83 -0.67 25.59
CA PRO A 165 9.10 -1.10 25.01
C PRO A 165 8.97 -2.52 24.44
N LEU A 166 9.41 -2.75 23.19
CA LEU A 166 9.27 -4.07 22.54
C LEU A 166 10.06 -5.19 23.22
N ASP A 167 11.14 -4.86 23.93
CA ASP A 167 11.96 -5.79 24.72
C ASP A 167 11.28 -6.20 26.05
N GLN A 168 10.19 -5.52 26.43
CA GLN A 168 9.47 -5.72 27.69
C GLN A 168 7.96 -5.97 27.46
N ALA A 169 7.58 -6.27 26.22
CA ALA A 169 6.18 -6.45 25.83
C ALA A 169 5.59 -7.83 26.20
N GLU A 170 6.33 -8.67 26.93
CA GLU A 170 5.88 -10.00 27.39
C GLU A 170 5.36 -9.91 28.84
N GLY A 171 4.04 -9.91 29.02
CA GLY A 171 3.35 -9.88 30.32
C GLY A 171 1.92 -9.32 30.23
N ASP A 172 1.05 -9.65 31.20
CA ASP A 172 -0.35 -9.20 31.21
C ASP A 172 -0.51 -7.68 31.49
N GLU A 173 0.49 -7.05 32.11
CA GLU A 173 0.55 -5.60 32.33
C GLU A 173 1.94 -5.06 31.95
N PRO A 174 2.16 -4.70 30.68
CA PRO A 174 3.43 -4.15 30.26
C PRO A 174 3.69 -2.78 30.91
N VAL A 175 4.91 -2.58 31.39
CA VAL A 175 5.36 -1.29 31.92
C VAL A 175 5.45 -0.30 30.76
N THR A 176 4.67 0.77 30.83
CA THR A 176 4.68 1.83 29.83
C THR A 176 5.69 2.92 30.16
N LYS A 177 6.21 3.55 29.12
CA LYS A 177 7.03 4.75 29.15
C LYS A 177 6.22 5.95 28.69
N LEU A 178 6.55 7.12 29.24
CA LEU A 178 6.02 8.40 28.79
C LEU A 178 6.91 9.00 27.69
N LEU A 179 6.39 10.02 26.98
CA LEU A 179 7.10 10.69 25.87
C LEU A 179 8.55 11.09 26.17
N HIS A 180 8.82 11.56 27.40
CA HIS A 180 10.14 12.05 27.80
C HIS A 180 11.11 10.94 28.24
N GLU A 181 10.61 9.71 28.40
CA GLU A 181 11.41 8.55 28.79
C GLU A 181 11.83 7.70 27.58
N LEU A 182 11.45 8.10 26.37
CA LEU A 182 11.81 7.38 25.16
C LEU A 182 13.30 7.50 24.87
N GLU A 183 13.88 6.44 24.33
CA GLU A 183 15.29 6.35 24.00
C GLU A 183 15.47 6.22 22.50
N GLU A 184 16.49 6.90 21.96
CA GLU A 184 16.84 6.83 20.55
C GLU A 184 17.22 5.40 20.13
N ALA A 185 16.92 5.05 18.89
CA ALA A 185 17.12 3.73 18.30
C ALA A 185 16.35 2.57 18.95
N ARG A 186 15.48 2.82 19.93
CA ARG A 186 14.57 1.81 20.48
C ARG A 186 13.19 1.84 19.81
N SER A 187 12.55 0.68 19.79
CA SER A 187 11.21 0.50 19.24
C SER A 187 10.17 0.31 20.33
N TYR A 188 9.01 0.93 20.12
CA TYR A 188 7.91 0.95 21.07
C TYR A 188 6.58 0.72 20.37
N GLU A 189 5.66 0.06 21.05
CA GLU A 189 4.25 0.04 20.67
C GLU A 189 3.52 1.25 21.25
N LEU A 190 2.70 1.89 20.43
CA LEU A 190 1.93 3.07 20.82
C LEU A 190 0.68 2.68 21.61
N VAL A 191 0.49 3.33 22.76
CA VAL A 191 -0.71 3.25 23.59
C VAL A 191 -1.26 4.66 23.77
N LEU A 192 -2.59 4.82 23.67
CA LEU A 192 -3.22 6.13 23.82
C LEU A 192 -4.34 6.15 24.84
N THR A 193 -4.53 7.33 25.44
CA THR A 193 -5.74 7.69 26.17
C THR A 193 -6.31 8.99 25.60
N ASN A 194 -7.60 9.03 25.25
CA ASN A 194 -8.25 10.18 24.64
C ASN A 194 -9.59 10.57 25.29
N VAL A 195 -10.11 11.74 24.92
CA VAL A 195 -11.37 12.29 25.44
C VAL A 195 -12.62 11.56 24.91
N SER A 196 -12.46 10.67 23.93
CA SER A 196 -13.54 9.88 23.34
C SER A 196 -13.76 8.54 24.06
N GLY A 197 -13.07 8.32 25.19
CA GLY A 197 -13.29 7.16 26.05
C GLY A 197 -12.39 5.97 25.76
N LEU A 198 -11.34 6.13 24.94
CA LEU A 198 -10.28 5.13 24.83
C LEU A 198 -9.26 5.38 25.94
N TYR A 199 -9.04 4.37 26.79
CA TYR A 199 -8.11 4.42 27.93
C TYR A 199 -7.09 3.31 27.80
N ARG A 200 -5.80 3.68 27.80
CA ARG A 200 -4.68 2.76 27.58
C ARG A 200 -4.93 1.82 26.38
N TYR A 201 -5.47 2.37 25.31
CA TYR A 201 -5.80 1.64 24.08
C TYR A 201 -4.52 1.40 23.29
N GLY A 202 -4.15 0.12 23.09
CA GLY A 202 -3.04 -0.26 22.23
C GLY A 202 -3.39 -0.03 20.76
N LEU A 203 -2.63 0.84 20.09
CA LEU A 203 -2.78 1.07 18.65
C LEU A 203 -2.23 -0.08 17.81
N GLU A 204 -1.45 -0.98 18.43
CA GLU A 204 -0.69 -2.06 17.79
C GLU A 204 0.41 -1.56 16.82
N ASP A 205 0.47 -0.27 16.54
CA ASP A 205 1.50 0.33 15.72
C ASP A 205 2.83 0.37 16.50
N VAL A 206 3.87 -0.13 15.85
CA VAL A 206 5.24 -0.18 16.35
C VAL A 206 6.05 0.89 15.64
N VAL A 207 6.73 1.69 16.43
CA VAL A 207 7.54 2.81 15.95
C VAL A 207 8.93 2.79 16.58
N LYS A 208 9.93 3.18 15.80
CA LYS A 208 11.30 3.35 16.24
C LYS A 208 11.61 4.82 16.46
N VAL A 209 12.18 5.16 17.62
CA VAL A 209 12.66 6.51 17.88
C VAL A 209 13.94 6.73 17.08
N THR A 210 13.94 7.79 16.27
CA THR A 210 15.06 8.14 15.36
C THR A 210 15.77 9.42 15.76
N GLY A 211 15.22 10.16 16.71
CA GLY A 211 15.78 11.40 17.21
C GLY A 211 14.74 12.21 17.98
N PHE A 212 15.07 13.47 18.26
CA PHE A 212 14.22 14.38 19.01
C PHE A 212 14.24 15.78 18.38
N TRP A 213 13.05 16.37 18.24
CA TRP A 213 12.86 17.75 17.81
C TRP A 213 12.41 18.61 18.98
N HIS A 214 13.29 19.49 19.47
CA HIS A 214 13.05 20.28 20.69
C HIS A 214 12.55 19.46 21.88
N GLY A 215 13.08 18.24 22.06
CA GLY A 215 12.68 17.31 23.10
C GLY A 215 11.45 16.46 22.79
N LEU A 216 10.76 16.68 21.66
CA LEU A 216 9.70 15.81 21.19
C LEU A 216 10.27 14.62 20.41
N PRO A 217 9.86 13.38 20.70
CA PRO A 217 10.31 12.21 19.96
C PRO A 217 9.95 12.29 18.48
N GLN A 218 10.94 11.99 17.63
CA GLN A 218 10.74 11.73 16.20
C GLN A 218 10.75 10.22 15.97
N VAL A 219 9.66 9.70 15.42
CA VAL A 219 9.45 8.27 15.29
C VAL A 219 9.26 7.84 13.84
N GLN A 220 9.91 6.76 13.46
CA GLN A 220 9.72 6.09 12.18
C GLN A 220 8.74 4.93 12.38
N TYR A 221 7.72 4.86 11.51
CA TYR A 221 6.79 3.73 11.50
C TYR A 221 7.52 2.46 11.03
N GLU A 222 7.44 1.38 11.81
CA GLU A 222 8.03 0.09 11.44
C GLU A 222 6.95 -0.87 10.89
N TYR A 223 5.96 -1.20 11.70
CA TYR A 223 4.89 -2.14 11.34
C TYR A 223 3.71 -2.02 12.32
N ARG A 224 2.63 -2.77 12.06
CA ARG A 224 1.52 -2.98 12.99
C ARG A 224 1.50 -4.43 13.48
N ARG A 225 1.40 -4.64 14.79
CA ARG A 225 1.32 -5.96 15.43
C ARG A 225 0.05 -6.71 15.01
N GLY A 226 0.09 -8.03 15.15
CA GLY A 226 -1.06 -8.90 14.94
C GLY A 226 -1.55 -8.96 13.49
N MET A 227 -0.73 -8.50 12.53
CA MET A 227 -1.13 -8.49 11.13
C MET A 227 -0.53 -9.65 10.32
N LEU A 228 0.66 -10.18 10.60
CA LEU A 228 1.37 -11.16 9.74
C LEU A 228 1.93 -12.39 10.47
N THR A 229 1.50 -12.64 11.69
CA THR A 229 1.99 -13.77 12.50
C THR A 229 1.30 -15.06 12.11
N ILE A 230 2.06 -16.13 11.83
CA ILE A 230 1.52 -17.49 11.82
C ILE A 230 0.98 -17.78 13.23
N THR A 231 -0.23 -18.34 13.29
CA THR A 231 -1.00 -18.57 14.52
C THR A 231 -0.12 -19.18 15.62
N ALA A 232 -0.15 -18.57 16.82
CA ALA A 232 0.52 -19.05 18.04
C ALA A 232 2.06 -19.10 18.07
N LYS A 233 2.79 -18.44 17.14
CA LYS A 233 4.26 -18.27 17.21
C LYS A 233 4.65 -16.80 17.31
N PRO A 234 5.55 -16.39 18.23
CA PRO A 234 5.98 -15.00 18.38
C PRO A 234 6.98 -14.55 17.29
N GLU A 235 6.90 -15.11 16.08
CA GLU A 235 7.75 -14.65 14.99
C GLU A 235 7.34 -13.25 14.53
N LYS A 236 8.33 -12.38 14.26
CA LYS A 236 8.09 -10.99 13.87
C LYS A 236 8.38 -10.79 12.40
N VAL A 237 7.64 -11.47 11.52
CA VAL A 237 7.67 -11.16 10.09
C VAL A 237 6.84 -9.89 9.85
N THR A 238 7.50 -8.85 9.36
CA THR A 238 6.90 -7.53 9.14
C THR A 238 6.43 -7.34 7.70
N GLU A 239 5.59 -6.32 7.43
CA GLU A 239 5.27 -5.93 6.05
C GLU A 239 6.52 -5.59 5.23
N LYS A 240 7.56 -5.08 5.90
CA LYS A 240 8.85 -4.74 5.28
C LYS A 240 9.59 -6.00 4.84
N ASP A 241 9.63 -7.03 5.69
CA ASP A 241 10.28 -8.31 5.35
C ASP A 241 9.58 -8.94 4.14
N LEU A 242 8.25 -8.93 4.12
CA LEU A 242 7.47 -9.40 2.97
C LEU A 242 7.75 -8.57 1.71
N ALA A 243 7.78 -7.25 1.79
CA ALA A 243 8.06 -6.41 0.64
C ALA A 243 9.46 -6.68 0.05
N VAL A 244 10.45 -6.93 0.90
CA VAL A 244 11.80 -7.34 0.46
C VAL A 244 11.75 -8.73 -0.17
N ALA A 245 11.06 -9.69 0.46
CA ALA A 245 10.94 -11.05 -0.07
C ALA A 245 10.20 -11.11 -1.41
N ILE A 246 9.16 -10.30 -1.61
CA ILE A 246 8.48 -10.13 -2.90
C ILE A 246 9.43 -9.54 -3.95
N GLY A 247 10.24 -8.54 -3.57
CA GLY A 247 11.23 -7.95 -4.49
C GLY A 247 12.35 -8.91 -4.89
N GLU A 248 12.77 -9.82 -4.01
CA GLU A 248 13.72 -10.89 -4.36
C GLU A 248 13.08 -11.97 -5.23
N MET A 249 11.82 -12.31 -4.94
CA MET A 249 11.03 -13.27 -5.68
C MET A 249 10.69 -12.80 -7.11
N GLU A 250 10.34 -11.52 -7.30
CA GLU A 250 10.01 -10.92 -8.61
C GLU A 250 11.15 -11.08 -9.63
N LYS A 251 12.41 -11.19 -9.18
CA LYS A 251 13.58 -11.39 -10.06
C LYS A 251 13.60 -12.75 -10.76
N TRP A 252 12.86 -13.72 -10.25
CA TRP A 252 12.76 -15.07 -10.83
C TRP A 252 11.59 -15.21 -11.81
N LEU A 253 10.74 -14.19 -11.90
CA LEU A 253 9.65 -14.16 -12.87
C LEU A 253 10.18 -13.90 -14.30
N PRO A 254 9.61 -14.56 -15.33
CA PRO A 254 9.94 -14.29 -16.72
C PRO A 254 9.68 -12.83 -17.11
N ALA A 255 10.48 -12.28 -18.01
CA ALA A 255 10.33 -10.89 -18.46
C ALA A 255 8.93 -10.63 -19.06
N GLU A 256 8.35 -11.62 -19.72
CA GLU A 256 7.02 -11.58 -20.34
C GLU A 256 5.89 -11.51 -19.31
N SER A 257 6.09 -12.05 -18.11
CA SER A 257 5.13 -11.94 -17.00
C SER A 257 5.08 -10.52 -16.42
N GLY A 258 6.04 -9.67 -16.80
CA GLY A 258 6.13 -8.28 -16.39
C GLY A 258 6.59 -8.16 -14.95
N ARG A 259 5.82 -7.41 -14.16
CA ARG A 259 6.10 -7.08 -12.76
C ARG A 259 4.95 -7.54 -11.86
N VAL A 260 5.26 -7.72 -10.58
CA VAL A 260 4.23 -7.90 -9.55
C VAL A 260 3.42 -6.61 -9.44
N LEU A 261 2.12 -6.72 -9.70
CA LEU A 261 1.15 -5.63 -9.57
C LEU A 261 0.79 -5.39 -8.11
N ASP A 262 0.40 -6.46 -7.41
CA ASP A 262 0.11 -6.44 -5.97
C ASP A 262 0.20 -7.87 -5.39
N TYR A 263 0.20 -7.96 -4.05
CA TYR A 263 0.24 -9.23 -3.33
C TYR A 263 -0.52 -9.18 -2.00
N THR A 264 -0.93 -10.33 -1.50
CA THR A 264 -1.45 -10.49 -0.14
C THR A 264 -1.03 -11.85 0.40
N VAL A 265 -0.98 -11.99 1.72
CA VAL A 265 -0.56 -13.23 2.38
C VAL A 265 -1.74 -13.81 3.16
N ALA A 266 -1.91 -15.12 3.13
CA ALA A 266 -2.73 -15.84 4.09
C ALA A 266 -1.82 -16.74 4.93
N ILE A 267 -2.18 -16.92 6.19
CA ILE A 267 -1.60 -17.98 7.01
C ILE A 267 -2.34 -19.26 6.66
N ASP A 268 -1.62 -20.20 6.05
CA ASP A 268 -2.12 -21.52 5.76
C ASP A 268 -2.00 -22.38 7.03
N THR A 269 -3.11 -22.50 7.74
CA THR A 269 -3.22 -23.34 8.93
C THR A 269 -3.66 -24.77 8.61
N GLU A 270 -4.00 -25.07 7.35
CA GLU A 270 -4.36 -26.43 6.90
C GLU A 270 -3.12 -27.22 6.47
N ALA A 271 -2.05 -26.54 6.05
CA ALA A 271 -0.74 -27.12 5.83
C ALA A 271 -0.07 -27.57 7.14
N ASP A 272 0.66 -28.67 7.06
CA ASP A 272 1.47 -29.20 8.17
C ASP A 272 2.93 -29.36 7.73
N PRO A 273 3.87 -28.54 8.24
CA PRO A 273 3.66 -27.40 9.15
C PRO A 273 3.01 -26.18 8.48
N GLU A 274 2.35 -25.34 9.27
CA GLU A 274 1.72 -24.09 8.83
C GLU A 274 2.70 -23.23 8.02
N ARG A 275 2.20 -22.53 7.01
CA ARG A 275 3.06 -21.75 6.09
C ARG A 275 2.42 -20.44 5.66
N TYR A 276 3.25 -19.57 5.09
CA TYR A 276 2.77 -18.40 4.37
C TYR A 276 2.30 -18.77 2.97
N SER A 277 1.03 -18.49 2.65
CA SER A 277 0.50 -18.57 1.28
C SER A 277 0.39 -17.17 0.69
N VAL A 278 1.21 -16.88 -0.32
CA VAL A 278 1.38 -15.55 -0.89
C VAL A 278 0.66 -15.49 -2.24
N PHE A 279 -0.45 -14.77 -2.29
CA PHE A 279 -1.20 -14.52 -3.52
C PHE A 279 -0.59 -13.33 -4.27
N VAL A 280 -0.23 -13.53 -5.53
CA VAL A 280 0.48 -12.55 -6.36
C VAL A 280 -0.25 -12.35 -7.69
N GLU A 281 -0.52 -11.09 -8.03
CA GLU A 281 -1.02 -10.68 -9.35
C GLU A 281 0.12 -10.02 -10.13
N VAL A 282 0.30 -10.39 -11.41
CA VAL A 282 1.32 -9.82 -12.29
C VAL A 282 0.68 -9.00 -13.41
N ASN A 283 1.43 -8.05 -13.99
CA ASN A 283 0.89 -7.13 -14.99
C ASN A 283 1.12 -7.54 -16.47
N GLY A 284 1.93 -8.58 -16.71
CA GLY A 284 2.23 -9.14 -18.03
C GLY A 284 1.47 -10.44 -18.33
N ASN A 285 2.12 -11.38 -19.02
CA ASN A 285 1.54 -12.64 -19.43
C ASN A 285 1.65 -13.73 -18.33
N GLU A 286 0.55 -13.97 -17.63
CA GLU A 286 0.39 -15.02 -16.61
C GLU A 286 0.60 -16.44 -17.14
N GLU A 287 0.42 -16.67 -18.44
CA GLU A 287 0.62 -17.98 -19.04
C GLU A 287 2.10 -18.37 -19.13
N THR A 288 3.03 -17.43 -18.92
CA THR A 288 4.47 -17.73 -18.91
C THR A 288 4.97 -18.21 -17.55
N VAL A 289 4.17 -18.02 -16.51
CA VAL A 289 4.53 -18.35 -15.12
C VAL A 289 4.09 -19.79 -14.82
N MET A 290 5.00 -20.74 -15.04
CA MET A 290 4.81 -22.17 -14.77
C MET A 290 5.04 -22.54 -13.30
N GLU A 291 4.59 -23.73 -12.89
CA GLU A 291 4.73 -24.21 -11.50
C GLU A 291 6.20 -24.32 -11.06
N GLU A 292 7.11 -24.72 -11.96
CA GLU A 292 8.55 -24.78 -11.66
C GLU A 292 9.14 -23.40 -11.36
N ILE A 293 8.67 -22.37 -12.08
CA ILE A 293 9.05 -20.97 -11.83
C ILE A 293 8.49 -20.53 -10.49
N LEU A 294 7.23 -20.85 -10.19
CA LEU A 294 6.63 -20.55 -8.89
C LEU A 294 7.38 -21.25 -7.75
N GLY A 295 7.90 -22.45 -7.96
CA GLY A 295 8.80 -23.14 -7.03
C GLY A 295 10.07 -22.33 -6.75
N ALA A 296 10.77 -21.88 -7.80
CA ALA A 296 11.96 -21.03 -7.65
C ALA A 296 11.63 -19.68 -6.97
N CYS A 297 10.48 -19.09 -7.28
CA CYS A 297 9.96 -17.90 -6.61
C CYS A 297 9.72 -18.15 -5.11
N ALA A 298 9.15 -19.30 -4.75
CA ALA A 298 8.93 -19.71 -3.36
C ALA A 298 10.25 -19.85 -2.60
N ASP A 299 11.25 -20.50 -3.20
CA ASP A 299 12.58 -20.65 -2.62
C ASP A 299 13.28 -19.30 -2.42
N ALA A 300 13.18 -18.39 -3.40
CA ALA A 300 13.74 -17.04 -3.30
C ALA A 300 13.05 -16.19 -2.21
N PHE A 301 11.73 -16.32 -2.09
CA PHE A 301 10.95 -15.67 -1.05
C PHE A 301 11.33 -16.18 0.35
N ASP A 302 11.35 -17.51 0.54
CA ASP A 302 11.73 -18.16 1.80
C ASP A 302 13.17 -17.81 2.19
N ALA A 303 14.12 -17.89 1.26
CA ALA A 303 15.52 -17.49 1.49
C ALA A 303 15.67 -16.01 1.88
N SER A 304 14.80 -15.12 1.37
CA SER A 304 14.80 -13.73 1.81
C SER A 304 14.30 -13.57 3.24
N LEU A 305 13.24 -14.30 3.63
CA LEU A 305 12.73 -14.30 5.00
C LEU A 305 13.69 -14.95 5.99
N GLN A 306 14.53 -15.89 5.56
CA GLN A 306 15.61 -16.46 6.37
C GLN A 306 16.70 -15.43 6.78
N LYS A 307 16.61 -14.17 6.36
CA LYS A 307 17.42 -13.07 6.93
C LYS A 307 16.86 -12.56 8.27
N ASN A 308 15.60 -12.87 8.58
CA ASN A 308 14.96 -12.55 9.85
C ASN A 308 15.25 -13.68 10.87
N PRO A 309 15.98 -13.41 11.97
CA PRO A 309 16.33 -14.43 12.96
C PRO A 309 15.12 -15.15 13.58
N ASP A 310 14.00 -14.44 13.77
CA ASP A 310 12.79 -15.02 14.34
C ASP A 310 12.18 -16.04 13.39
N TYR A 311 12.10 -15.72 12.08
CA TYR A 311 11.63 -16.67 11.07
C TYR A 311 12.53 -17.91 10.97
N VAL A 312 13.86 -17.72 10.94
CA VAL A 312 14.84 -18.81 10.90
C VAL A 312 14.68 -19.76 12.08
N HIS A 313 14.46 -19.22 13.28
CA HIS A 313 14.29 -20.01 14.49
C HIS A 313 13.18 -21.06 14.37
N TYR A 314 12.04 -20.69 13.77
CA TYR A 314 10.89 -21.58 13.59
C TYR A 314 10.99 -22.45 12.34
N ARG A 315 11.56 -21.92 11.25
CA ARG A 315 11.80 -22.66 10.00
C ARG A 315 12.74 -23.85 10.22
N LEU A 316 13.86 -23.66 10.93
CA LEU A 316 14.84 -24.72 11.23
C LEU A 316 14.27 -25.85 12.11
N ARG A 317 13.24 -25.56 12.91
CA ARG A 317 12.54 -26.55 13.76
C ARG A 317 11.37 -27.23 13.05
N ALA A 318 11.23 -27.01 11.74
CA ALA A 318 10.09 -27.48 10.94
C ALA A 318 8.74 -27.07 11.55
N GLN A 319 8.70 -25.94 12.26
CA GLN A 319 7.46 -25.38 12.79
C GLN A 319 6.78 -24.44 11.81
N ILE A 320 7.51 -24.00 10.78
CA ILE A 320 6.98 -23.24 9.65
C ILE A 320 7.37 -23.98 8.37
N GLY A 321 6.39 -24.17 7.49
CA GLY A 321 6.57 -24.77 6.18
C GLY A 321 7.21 -23.80 5.19
N THR A 322 7.71 -24.34 4.08
CA THR A 322 8.15 -23.49 2.96
C THR A 322 6.99 -22.63 2.51
N ALA A 323 7.24 -21.35 2.24
CA ALA A 323 6.22 -20.46 1.70
C ALA A 323 5.62 -21.02 0.39
N GLU A 324 4.31 -20.84 0.22
CA GLU A 324 3.58 -21.17 -0.99
C GLU A 324 3.34 -19.88 -1.79
N ILE A 325 3.64 -19.90 -3.09
CA ILE A 325 3.37 -18.80 -4.00
C ILE A 325 2.18 -19.17 -4.89
N CYS A 326 1.14 -18.36 -4.79
CA CYS A 326 -0.14 -18.52 -5.46
C CYS A 326 -0.30 -17.46 -6.54
N LEU A 327 -0.23 -17.83 -7.82
CA LEU A 327 -0.48 -16.92 -8.93
C LEU A 327 -1.99 -16.74 -9.10
N VAL A 328 -2.48 -15.51 -9.00
CA VAL A 328 -3.89 -15.17 -9.25
C VAL A 328 -4.09 -14.48 -10.59
N LYS A 329 -5.30 -14.60 -11.13
CA LYS A 329 -5.71 -13.96 -12.38
C LYS A 329 -5.75 -12.44 -12.24
N ARG A 330 -5.35 -11.75 -13.31
CA ARG A 330 -5.44 -10.28 -13.43
C ARG A 330 -6.83 -9.77 -13.11
N GLY A 331 -6.89 -8.75 -12.25
CA GLY A 331 -8.12 -8.17 -11.73
C GLY A 331 -8.62 -8.83 -10.44
N ALA A 332 -7.91 -9.81 -9.86
CA ALA A 332 -8.28 -10.39 -8.57
C ALA A 332 -8.26 -9.34 -7.45
N PHE A 333 -7.25 -8.46 -7.42
CA PHE A 333 -7.18 -7.39 -6.42
C PHE A 333 -8.24 -6.30 -6.64
N ASP A 334 -8.65 -6.06 -7.90
CA ASP A 334 -9.76 -5.17 -8.23
C ASP A 334 -11.11 -5.74 -7.77
N GLU A 335 -11.31 -7.05 -7.92
CA GLU A 335 -12.51 -7.74 -7.41
C GLU A 335 -12.54 -7.74 -5.88
N PHE A 336 -11.41 -8.00 -5.22
CA PHE A 336 -11.30 -7.90 -3.77
C PHE A 336 -11.61 -6.48 -3.26
N ARG A 337 -11.17 -5.46 -3.99
CA ARG A 337 -11.54 -4.07 -3.73
C ARG A 337 -13.05 -3.86 -3.84
N ALA A 338 -13.67 -4.32 -4.92
CA ALA A 338 -15.11 -4.19 -5.13
C ALA A 338 -15.90 -4.89 -4.00
N TRP A 339 -15.48 -6.09 -3.62
CA TRP A 339 -16.07 -6.84 -2.51
C TRP A 339 -15.97 -6.11 -1.16
N LYS A 340 -14.80 -5.52 -0.83
CA LYS A 340 -14.63 -4.71 0.39
C LYS A 340 -15.55 -3.49 0.42
N VAL A 341 -15.72 -2.83 -0.73
CA VAL A 341 -16.61 -1.67 -0.87
C VAL A 341 -18.08 -2.08 -0.69
N GLU A 342 -18.49 -3.21 -1.26
CA GLU A 342 -19.84 -3.77 -1.05
C GLU A 342 -20.11 -4.08 0.43
N LYS A 343 -19.10 -4.55 1.16
CA LYS A 343 -19.15 -4.78 2.61
C LYS A 343 -19.11 -3.50 3.45
N GLY A 344 -19.16 -2.31 2.83
CA GLY A 344 -19.26 -1.02 3.52
C GLY A 344 -17.93 -0.31 3.78
N THR A 345 -16.82 -0.79 3.21
CA THR A 345 -15.53 -0.08 3.32
C THR A 345 -15.56 1.19 2.46
N ASP A 346 -15.20 2.33 3.04
CA ASP A 346 -15.03 3.57 2.26
C ASP A 346 -13.93 3.40 1.20
N THR A 347 -14.27 3.70 -0.05
CA THR A 347 -13.36 3.68 -1.20
C THR A 347 -12.08 4.50 -1.00
N ALA A 348 -12.14 5.59 -0.21
CA ALA A 348 -11.01 6.47 0.09
C ALA A 348 -10.13 5.99 1.25
N GLN A 349 -10.58 4.99 1.99
CA GLN A 349 -9.82 4.33 3.07
C GLN A 349 -9.32 2.94 2.66
N TYR A 350 -9.77 2.43 1.51
CA TYR A 350 -9.38 1.11 1.05
C TYR A 350 -7.87 1.02 0.78
N LYS A 351 -7.23 0.04 1.42
CA LYS A 351 -5.90 -0.47 1.08
C LYS A 351 -5.96 -1.99 0.97
N VAL A 352 -5.12 -2.57 0.11
CA VAL A 352 -4.94 -4.02 0.04
C VAL A 352 -4.37 -4.50 1.39
N PRO A 353 -5.04 -5.41 2.11
CA PRO A 353 -4.50 -5.98 3.33
C PRO A 353 -3.31 -6.87 2.96
N ARG A 354 -2.18 -6.72 3.65
CA ARG A 354 -1.02 -7.61 3.45
C ARG A 354 -1.22 -8.98 4.08
N CYS A 355 -2.22 -9.11 4.95
CA CYS A 355 -2.68 -10.40 5.47
C CYS A 355 -4.19 -10.55 5.37
N LEU A 356 -4.64 -11.68 4.82
CA LEU A 356 -6.01 -12.12 4.81
C LEU A 356 -6.31 -12.82 6.14
N LYS A 357 -7.18 -12.21 6.95
CA LYS A 357 -7.50 -12.67 8.30
C LYS A 357 -8.75 -13.54 8.37
N THR A 358 -9.63 -13.46 7.37
CA THR A 358 -10.93 -14.14 7.42
C THR A 358 -11.12 -15.07 6.22
N PRO A 359 -11.87 -16.18 6.38
CA PRO A 359 -12.16 -17.09 5.29
C PRO A 359 -12.83 -16.41 4.08
N GLU A 360 -13.68 -15.40 4.31
CA GLU A 360 -14.34 -14.65 3.23
C GLU A 360 -13.33 -13.83 2.42
N GLN A 361 -12.30 -13.28 3.07
CA GLN A 361 -11.23 -12.58 2.37
C GLN A 361 -10.42 -13.55 1.50
N GLN A 362 -10.07 -14.70 2.06
CA GLN A 362 -9.33 -15.75 1.36
C GLN A 362 -10.12 -16.30 0.16
N ALA A 363 -11.44 -16.46 0.30
CA ALA A 363 -12.31 -16.98 -0.75
C ALA A 363 -12.23 -16.18 -2.06
N VAL A 364 -12.11 -14.85 -2.00
CA VAL A 364 -12.00 -14.00 -3.21
C VAL A 364 -10.74 -14.33 -4.02
N PHE A 365 -9.62 -14.61 -3.35
CA PHE A 365 -8.38 -14.96 -4.05
C PHE A 365 -8.36 -16.42 -4.49
N ARG A 366 -8.98 -17.33 -3.72
CA ARG A 366 -9.12 -18.75 -4.08
C ARG A 366 -9.86 -18.95 -5.41
N THR A 367 -10.94 -18.21 -5.64
CA THR A 367 -11.72 -18.32 -6.89
C THR A 367 -10.97 -17.82 -8.12
N ARG A 368 -9.88 -17.07 -7.92
CA ARG A 368 -9.03 -16.51 -8.98
C ARG A 368 -7.65 -17.14 -9.05
N LEU A 369 -7.39 -18.19 -8.27
CA LEU A 369 -6.12 -18.90 -8.28
C LEU A 369 -5.93 -19.62 -9.62
N LEU A 370 -4.80 -19.37 -10.26
CA LEU A 370 -4.41 -20.00 -11.51
C LEU A 370 -3.47 -21.18 -11.27
N ARG A 371 -2.43 -20.96 -10.46
CA ARG A 371 -1.35 -21.93 -10.19
C ARG A 371 -0.81 -21.71 -8.78
N SER A 372 -0.21 -22.74 -8.21
CA SER A 372 0.51 -22.68 -6.94
C SER A 372 1.88 -23.35 -7.07
N SER A 373 2.87 -22.88 -6.31
CA SER A 373 4.16 -23.56 -6.14
C SER A 373 4.06 -24.84 -5.30
N ALA A 374 3.02 -24.97 -4.48
CA ALA A 374 2.88 -26.07 -3.54
C ALA A 374 2.04 -27.21 -4.14
N LYS A 375 2.59 -28.43 -4.14
CA LYS A 375 1.90 -29.62 -4.68
C LYS A 375 0.68 -30.04 -3.86
N ASP A 376 0.67 -29.69 -2.58
CA ASP A 376 -0.40 -29.94 -1.61
C ASP A 376 -1.34 -28.74 -1.44
N CYS A 377 -1.29 -27.77 -2.37
CA CYS A 377 -2.17 -26.60 -2.38
C CYS A 377 -3.66 -27.01 -2.25
N HIS A 378 -4.31 -26.56 -1.17
CA HIS A 378 -5.73 -26.81 -0.93
C HIS A 378 -6.60 -25.59 -1.28
N TRP A 379 -5.99 -24.46 -1.65
CA TRP A 379 -6.68 -23.21 -1.99
C TRP A 379 -7.62 -23.35 -3.20
N PHE A 380 -7.33 -24.26 -4.14
CA PHE A 380 -8.20 -24.56 -5.29
C PHE A 380 -9.55 -25.17 -4.90
N LYS A 381 -9.66 -25.78 -3.71
CA LYS A 381 -10.89 -26.47 -3.30
C LYS A 381 -11.86 -25.47 -2.70
N LEU A 382 -12.92 -25.11 -3.41
CA LEU A 382 -14.07 -24.45 -2.79
C LEU A 382 -14.88 -25.53 -2.07
N ASN A 383 -14.61 -25.77 -0.78
CA ASN A 383 -15.51 -26.59 0.05
C ASN A 383 -16.62 -25.72 0.61
#